data_AF-A0A931TEA8-F1
#
_entry.id   AF-A0A931TEA8-F1
#
_cell.length_a   1.000
_cell.length_b   1.000
_cell.length_c   1.000
_cell.angle_alpha   90.00
_cell.angle_beta   90.00
_cell.angle_gamma   90.00
#
_symmetry.space_group_name_H-M   'P 1'
#
loop_
_entity.id
_entity.type
_entity.pdbx_description
1 polymer ?
#
loop_
_entity_poly.entity_id
_entity_poly.type
_entity_poly.pdbx_seq_one_letter_code
_entity_poly.pdbx_strand_id
1 'polypeptide(L)'
;MKTTWLVALAILAVAVAVAPASAEKKPTQQTVLYELTENAAYFDMAGNPTGDPAKVVRRTATAQLQGYAALGTVLCPAGVLITNPKAQTCTITATGEDDVNVLFNDAWGVIGFEGTVGGTYAVVIDGDNPVDSPEAVVQVGRFWGKIDLSPTLVGIPLGVITGGTVTVDYSVVPGLAGAEAPFTGTFRMPFGKDASGEKIKPRRGKDAFYLDDNHQPFPVGKDERALGYPTVRFEVNF
;
A
#
# COMPACT_ATOMS: atom_id res chain seq x y z
N MET A 1 -24.37 -77.09 -20.24
CA MET A 1 -23.57 -77.31 -19.00
C MET A 1 -22.50 -76.22 -18.98
N LYS A 2 -22.60 -75.24 -18.06
CA LYS A 2 -21.73 -75.10 -16.86
C LYS A 2 -20.26 -74.83 -17.22
N THR A 3 -19.49 -73.84 -16.76
CA THR A 3 -19.62 -72.59 -15.97
C THR A 3 -18.18 -72.05 -15.83
N THR A 4 -17.94 -70.73 -15.99
CA THR A 4 -16.90 -69.85 -15.35
C THR A 4 -15.40 -70.22 -15.51
N TRP A 5 -14.40 -69.31 -15.55
CA TRP A 5 -13.87 -68.36 -14.54
C TRP A 5 -13.20 -67.13 -15.24
N LEU A 6 -13.61 -65.87 -14.96
CA LEU A 6 -12.99 -64.82 -14.09
C LEU A 6 -11.69 -64.15 -14.65
N VAL A 7 -11.76 -62.88 -15.10
CA VAL A 7 -11.36 -61.60 -14.43
C VAL A 7 -9.83 -61.39 -14.42
N ALA A 8 -9.22 -60.30 -14.92
CA ALA A 8 -9.47 -58.89 -14.62
C ALA A 8 -9.00 -57.92 -15.73
N LEU A 9 -9.81 -56.87 -15.96
CA LEU A 9 -9.50 -55.69 -16.75
C LEU A 9 -8.88 -54.64 -15.80
N ALA A 10 -7.61 -54.28 -15.98
CA ALA A 10 -7.00 -53.18 -15.24
C ALA A 10 -7.29 -51.87 -15.99
N ILE A 11 -8.27 -51.10 -15.48
CA ILE A 11 -8.55 -49.74 -15.90
C ILE A 11 -7.54 -48.82 -15.21
N LEU A 12 -6.60 -48.27 -15.99
CA LEU A 12 -5.68 -47.24 -15.53
C LEU A 12 -6.42 -45.90 -15.52
N ALA A 13 -6.96 -45.52 -14.36
CA ALA A 13 -7.54 -44.20 -14.14
C ALA A 13 -6.41 -43.17 -14.08
N VAL A 14 -6.31 -42.33 -15.11
CA VAL A 14 -5.50 -41.10 -15.07
C VAL A 14 -6.22 -40.10 -14.18
N ALA A 15 -5.83 -40.07 -12.90
CA ALA A 15 -6.23 -39.01 -11.98
C ALA A 15 -5.49 -37.73 -12.40
N VAL A 16 -6.17 -36.84 -13.12
CA VAL A 16 -5.76 -35.44 -13.23
C VAL A 16 -5.92 -34.85 -11.83
N ALA A 17 -4.81 -34.74 -11.10
CA ALA A 17 -4.75 -33.99 -9.86
C ALA A 17 -5.03 -32.52 -10.21
N VAL A 18 -6.28 -32.10 -10.06
CA VAL A 18 -6.63 -30.69 -9.99
C VAL A 18 -6.01 -30.21 -8.69
N ALA A 19 -4.84 -29.57 -8.79
CA ALA A 19 -4.25 -28.88 -7.66
C ALA A 19 -5.33 -27.92 -7.12
N PRO A 20 -5.62 -27.91 -5.81
CA PRO A 20 -6.47 -26.87 -5.26
C PRO A 20 -5.80 -25.55 -5.62
N ALA A 21 -6.49 -24.72 -6.39
CA ALA A 21 -6.15 -23.31 -6.52
C ALA A 21 -5.90 -22.82 -5.10
N SER A 22 -4.67 -22.36 -4.83
CA SER A 22 -4.34 -21.78 -3.54
C SER A 22 -5.42 -20.73 -3.26
N ALA A 23 -6.26 -20.99 -2.26
CA ALA A 23 -7.14 -19.96 -1.74
C ALA A 23 -6.19 -18.84 -1.31
N GLU A 24 -6.12 -17.76 -2.10
CA GLU A 24 -5.45 -16.55 -1.69
C GLU A 24 -6.04 -16.21 -0.33
N LYS A 25 -5.20 -16.26 0.70
CA LYS A 25 -5.56 -15.71 2.01
C LYS A 25 -6.14 -14.33 1.71
N LYS A 26 -7.39 -14.08 2.15
CA LYS A 26 -7.91 -12.71 2.22
C LYS A 26 -6.77 -11.83 2.74
N PRO A 27 -6.38 -10.76 2.03
CA PRO A 27 -5.33 -9.88 2.50
C PRO A 27 -5.62 -9.53 3.96
N THR A 28 -4.67 -9.80 4.86
CA THR A 28 -4.76 -9.34 6.26
C THR A 28 -4.93 -7.83 6.32
N GLN A 29 -4.47 -7.14 5.27
CA GLN A 29 -4.58 -5.71 5.08
C GLN A 29 -5.80 -5.33 4.24
N GLN A 30 -6.69 -4.52 4.79
CA GLN A 30 -7.95 -4.15 4.16
C GLN A 30 -7.79 -3.07 3.08
N THR A 31 -6.71 -2.28 3.10
CA THR A 31 -6.42 -1.28 2.09
C THR A 31 -4.92 -1.14 1.93
N VAL A 32 -4.43 -1.22 0.69
CA VAL A 32 -3.01 -1.11 0.35
C VAL A 32 -2.88 -0.15 -0.83
N LEU A 33 -1.97 0.80 -0.70
CA LEU A 33 -1.61 1.80 -1.70
C LEU A 33 -0.11 1.69 -1.97
N TYR A 34 0.30 2.02 -3.19
CA TYR A 34 1.69 2.04 -3.61
C TYR A 34 2.04 3.42 -4.13
N GLU A 35 3.13 3.99 -3.61
CA GLU A 35 3.64 5.27 -4.07
C GLU A 35 4.28 5.12 -5.45
N LEU A 36 3.60 5.65 -6.47
CA LEU A 36 4.05 5.57 -7.86
C LEU A 36 5.11 6.62 -8.18
N THR A 37 4.97 7.81 -7.60
CA THR A 37 5.91 8.92 -7.74
C THR A 37 5.95 9.74 -6.47
N GLU A 38 7.08 10.35 -6.17
CA GLU A 38 7.25 11.32 -5.10
C GLU A 38 8.13 12.48 -5.57
N ASN A 39 7.71 13.70 -5.26
CA ASN A 39 8.54 14.90 -5.36
C ASN A 39 8.81 15.43 -3.94
N ALA A 40 10.03 15.26 -3.46
CA ALA A 40 10.46 15.71 -2.13
C ALA A 40 11.40 16.93 -2.21
N ALA A 41 11.22 17.86 -1.28
CA ALA A 41 12.12 18.97 -1.01
C ALA A 41 12.61 18.92 0.43
N TYR A 42 13.87 19.28 0.64
CA TYR A 42 14.52 19.28 1.95
C TYR A 42 15.03 20.68 2.26
N PHE A 43 14.85 21.12 3.49
CA PHE A 43 15.13 22.49 3.91
C PHE A 43 16.07 22.53 5.12
N ASP A 44 16.93 23.55 5.14
CA ASP A 44 17.79 23.87 6.29
C ASP A 44 17.07 24.73 7.35
N MET A 45 17.75 25.04 8.46
CA MET A 45 17.18 25.88 9.54
C MET A 45 16.79 27.28 9.10
N ALA A 46 17.37 27.80 8.02
CA ALA A 46 17.02 29.09 7.45
C ALA A 46 15.84 29.00 6.46
N GLY A 47 15.31 27.79 6.21
CA GLY A 47 14.22 27.53 5.28
C GLY A 47 14.65 27.46 3.82
N ASN A 48 15.96 27.37 3.53
CA ASN A 48 16.46 27.25 2.17
C ASN A 48 16.49 25.77 1.73
N PRO A 49 16.19 25.48 0.45
CA PRO A 49 16.40 24.14 -0.10
C PRO A 49 17.87 23.70 0.05
N THR A 50 18.08 22.48 0.53
CA THR A 50 19.41 21.91 0.71
C THR A 50 19.50 20.48 0.18
N GLY A 51 20.62 20.15 -0.46
CA GLY A 51 20.98 18.78 -0.82
C GLY A 51 21.95 18.14 0.16
N ASP A 52 22.38 18.86 1.20
CA ASP A 52 23.29 18.39 2.23
C ASP A 52 22.49 17.71 3.35
N PRO A 53 22.56 16.36 3.49
CA PRO A 53 21.79 15.62 4.48
C PRO A 53 22.05 16.07 5.92
N ALA A 54 23.25 16.58 6.22
CA ALA A 54 23.62 17.03 7.56
C ALA A 54 22.94 18.34 7.97
N LYS A 55 22.34 19.07 7.02
CA LYS A 55 21.65 20.35 7.26
C LYS A 55 20.13 20.23 7.20
N VAL A 56 19.59 19.08 6.82
CA VAL A 56 18.15 18.88 6.68
C VAL A 56 17.49 18.96 8.05
N VAL A 57 16.54 19.88 8.20
CA VAL A 57 15.69 19.99 9.39
C VAL A 57 14.21 19.84 9.09
N ARG A 58 13.81 19.93 7.83
CA ARG A 58 12.44 19.76 7.38
C ARG A 58 12.41 19.14 5.99
N ARG A 59 11.41 18.30 5.75
CA ARG A 59 11.07 17.72 4.46
C ARG A 59 9.61 18.01 4.15
N THR A 60 9.34 18.33 2.90
CA THR A 60 7.98 18.30 2.35
C THR A 60 7.98 17.41 1.12
N ALA A 61 6.96 16.57 0.96
CA ALA A 61 6.82 15.74 -0.23
C ALA A 61 5.39 15.69 -0.73
N THR A 62 5.24 15.53 -2.05
CA THR A 62 3.97 15.19 -2.69
C THR A 62 4.11 13.86 -3.41
N ALA A 63 3.25 12.92 -3.05
CA ALA A 63 3.21 11.56 -3.56
C ALA A 63 1.92 11.29 -4.35
N GLN A 64 2.05 10.53 -5.44
CA GLN A 64 0.92 9.96 -6.17
C GLN A 64 0.85 8.47 -5.86
N LEU A 65 -0.29 7.99 -5.41
CA LEU A 65 -0.48 6.62 -4.97
C LEU A 65 -1.62 5.95 -5.74
N GLN A 66 -1.47 4.64 -5.95
CA GLN A 66 -2.53 3.78 -6.46
C GLN A 66 -2.54 2.46 -5.70
N GLY A 67 -3.72 1.88 -5.51
CA GLY A 67 -3.85 0.55 -4.95
C GLY A 67 -5.30 0.15 -4.83
N TYR A 68 -5.65 -0.56 -3.77
CA TYR A 68 -6.98 -1.13 -3.61
C TYR A 68 -7.47 -1.08 -2.16
N ALA A 69 -8.79 -1.06 -2.02
CA ALA A 69 -9.49 -1.29 -0.77
C ALA A 69 -10.38 -2.52 -0.90
N ALA A 70 -10.36 -3.38 0.11
CA ALA A 70 -11.23 -4.55 0.20
C ALA A 70 -12.69 -4.13 0.35
N LEU A 71 -13.59 -4.89 -0.27
CA LEU A 71 -15.03 -4.71 -0.10
C LEU A 71 -15.43 -4.77 1.38
N GLY A 72 -16.27 -3.82 1.81
CA GLY A 72 -16.75 -3.65 3.18
C GLY A 72 -16.02 -2.56 3.98
N THR A 73 -14.95 -1.99 3.44
CA THR A 73 -14.27 -0.82 4.03
C THR A 73 -15.01 0.48 3.70
N VAL A 74 -14.68 1.58 4.39
CA VAL A 74 -15.24 2.92 4.07
C VAL A 74 -14.84 3.41 2.67
N LEU A 75 -13.70 2.92 2.14
CA LEU A 75 -13.22 3.23 0.80
C LEU A 75 -13.79 2.29 -0.28
N CYS A 76 -14.39 1.16 0.11
CA CYS A 76 -15.06 0.25 -0.79
C CYS A 76 -16.31 -0.33 -0.12
N PRO A 77 -17.33 0.50 0.15
CA PRO A 77 -18.54 0.09 0.86
C PRO A 77 -19.30 -0.98 0.07
N ALA A 78 -20.00 -1.87 0.76
CA ALA A 78 -20.81 -2.92 0.11
C ALA A 78 -21.86 -2.38 -0.87
N GLY A 79 -22.29 -1.12 -0.70
CA GLY A 79 -23.19 -0.42 -1.63
C GLY A 79 -22.64 -0.31 -3.06
N VAL A 80 -21.33 -0.43 -3.27
CA VAL A 80 -20.72 -0.47 -4.61
C VAL A 80 -21.24 -1.66 -5.45
N LEU A 81 -21.69 -2.74 -4.79
CA LEU A 81 -22.24 -3.91 -5.49
C LEU A 81 -23.55 -3.63 -6.24
N ILE A 82 -24.23 -2.52 -5.93
CA ILE A 82 -25.44 -2.11 -6.65
C ILE A 82 -25.11 -1.77 -8.10
N THR A 83 -23.98 -1.11 -8.33
CA THR A 83 -23.51 -0.69 -9.66
C THR A 83 -22.43 -1.62 -10.23
N ASN A 84 -21.66 -2.28 -9.36
CA ASN A 84 -20.61 -3.23 -9.74
C ASN A 84 -20.74 -4.57 -8.98
N PRO A 85 -21.66 -5.47 -9.40
CA PRO A 85 -22.03 -6.67 -8.64
C PRO A 85 -20.92 -7.71 -8.44
N LYS A 86 -19.82 -7.61 -9.19
CA LYS A 86 -18.68 -8.55 -9.12
C LYS A 86 -17.48 -7.99 -8.37
N ALA A 87 -17.57 -6.75 -7.87
CA ALA A 87 -16.46 -6.12 -7.16
C ALA A 87 -16.08 -6.92 -5.91
N GLN A 88 -14.79 -7.23 -5.78
CA GLN A 88 -14.20 -7.80 -4.56
C GLN A 88 -13.30 -6.78 -3.85
N THR A 89 -12.80 -5.82 -4.62
CA THR A 89 -12.04 -4.65 -4.20
C THR A 89 -12.49 -3.46 -5.01
N CYS A 90 -12.13 -2.26 -4.53
CA CYS A 90 -12.24 -1.02 -5.29
C CYS A 90 -10.83 -0.47 -5.48
N THR A 91 -10.56 0.09 -6.65
CA THR A 91 -9.28 0.74 -6.94
C THR A 91 -9.27 2.13 -6.32
N ILE A 92 -8.15 2.48 -5.71
CA ILE A 92 -7.95 3.78 -5.08
C ILE A 92 -6.82 4.48 -5.80
N THR A 93 -7.03 5.75 -6.12
CA THR A 93 -5.96 6.68 -6.49
C THR A 93 -5.92 7.80 -5.46
N ALA A 94 -4.74 8.26 -5.09
CA ALA A 94 -4.59 9.29 -4.08
C ALA A 94 -3.42 10.22 -4.38
N THR A 95 -3.56 11.47 -3.99
CA THR A 95 -2.46 12.43 -3.87
C THR A 95 -2.27 12.69 -2.38
N GLY A 96 -1.07 12.42 -1.89
CA GLY A 96 -0.68 12.69 -0.51
C GLY A 96 0.41 13.75 -0.45
N GLU A 97 0.37 14.56 0.59
CA GLU A 97 1.36 15.58 0.91
C GLU A 97 1.81 15.39 2.35
N ASP A 98 3.11 15.50 2.60
CA ASP A 98 3.66 15.53 3.94
C ASP A 98 4.48 16.79 4.23
N ASP A 99 4.56 17.08 5.52
CA ASP A 99 5.41 18.11 6.10
C ASP A 99 5.99 17.55 7.40
N VAL A 100 7.27 17.19 7.36
CA VAL A 100 7.96 16.42 8.40
C VAL A 100 9.20 17.18 8.87
N ASN A 101 9.34 17.35 10.18
CA ASN A 101 10.48 18.02 10.79
C ASN A 101 11.41 17.00 11.44
N VAL A 102 12.71 17.23 11.29
CA VAL A 102 13.74 16.54 12.06
C VAL A 102 13.79 17.19 13.43
N LEU A 103 13.54 16.39 14.47
CA LEU A 103 13.55 16.84 15.85
C LEU A 103 14.96 16.68 16.42
N PHE A 104 15.49 17.74 17.01
CA PHE A 104 16.83 17.77 17.60
C PHE A 104 16.79 17.98 19.10
N ASN A 105 17.77 17.39 19.79
CA ASN A 105 18.07 17.66 21.18
C ASN A 105 19.59 17.88 21.34
N ASP A 106 19.99 18.95 22.01
CA ASP A 106 21.40 19.32 22.16
C ASP A 106 22.27 18.24 22.82
N ALA A 107 21.69 17.37 23.64
CA ALA A 107 22.39 16.28 24.30
C ALA A 107 22.41 14.97 23.50
N TRP A 108 21.44 14.74 22.62
CA TRP A 108 21.20 13.44 21.97
C TRP A 108 21.24 13.48 20.44
N GLY A 109 21.39 14.66 19.83
CA GLY A 109 21.37 14.84 18.39
C GLY A 109 19.96 14.73 17.82
N VAL A 110 19.80 14.04 16.69
CA VAL A 110 18.49 13.80 16.09
C VAL A 110 17.71 12.81 16.95
N ILE A 111 16.53 13.21 17.43
CA ILE A 111 15.66 12.42 18.29
C ILE A 111 14.34 12.02 17.64
N GLY A 112 14.01 12.57 16.47
CA GLY A 112 12.77 12.23 15.77
C GLY A 112 12.69 12.79 14.36
N PHE A 113 11.73 12.29 13.61
CA PHE A 113 11.40 12.74 12.27
C PHE A 113 9.88 12.63 12.06
N GLU A 114 9.17 13.67 12.49
CA GLU A 114 7.73 13.65 12.70
C GLU A 114 7.04 14.86 12.08
N GLY A 115 5.75 14.73 11.78
CA GLY A 115 4.95 15.84 11.29
C GLY A 115 3.54 15.44 10.91
N THR A 116 3.05 15.98 9.80
CA THR A 116 1.69 15.71 9.31
C THR A 116 1.70 15.20 7.88
N VAL A 117 0.67 14.44 7.56
CA VAL A 117 0.38 13.99 6.20
C VAL A 117 -1.10 14.19 5.91
N GLY A 118 -1.44 14.54 4.68
CA GLY A 118 -2.83 14.65 4.25
C GLY A 118 -2.96 14.72 2.74
N GLY A 119 -4.18 14.76 2.24
CA GLY A 119 -4.39 14.85 0.80
C GLY A 119 -5.79 14.44 0.38
N THR A 120 -5.91 14.03 -0.87
CA THR A 120 -7.16 13.65 -1.52
C THR A 120 -7.09 12.24 -2.07
N TYR A 121 -8.23 11.58 -2.17
CA TYR A 121 -8.35 10.28 -2.82
C TYR A 121 -9.59 10.21 -3.71
N ALA A 122 -9.55 9.29 -4.66
CA ALA A 122 -10.68 8.84 -5.44
C ALA A 122 -10.76 7.32 -5.40
N VAL A 123 -11.98 6.80 -5.25
CA VAL A 123 -12.33 5.41 -5.47
C VAL A 123 -12.85 5.29 -6.89
N VAL A 124 -12.23 4.42 -7.67
CA VAL A 124 -12.57 4.17 -9.07
C VAL A 124 -12.88 2.69 -9.28
N ILE A 125 -13.80 2.44 -10.19
CA ILE A 125 -14.17 1.10 -10.67
C ILE A 125 -14.03 1.06 -12.19
N ASP A 126 -14.03 -0.14 -12.76
CA ASP A 126 -14.14 -0.31 -14.21
C ASP A 126 -15.41 0.36 -14.72
N GLY A 127 -15.25 1.26 -15.69
CA GLY A 127 -16.32 2.00 -16.34
C GLY A 127 -17.01 1.23 -17.46
N ASP A 128 -17.03 1.84 -18.64
CA ASP A 128 -17.83 1.39 -19.79
C ASP A 128 -17.05 0.53 -20.79
N ASN A 129 -15.74 0.38 -20.61
CA ASN A 129 -14.88 -0.36 -21.53
C ASN A 129 -14.06 -1.45 -20.80
N PRO A 130 -13.85 -2.63 -21.43
CA PRO A 130 -13.14 -3.74 -20.80
C PRO A 130 -11.61 -3.72 -21.06
N VAL A 131 -11.07 -2.61 -21.59
CA VAL A 131 -9.70 -2.58 -22.15
C VAL A 131 -8.78 -1.64 -21.36
N ASP A 132 -9.31 -0.71 -20.58
CA ASP A 132 -8.54 0.19 -19.72
C ASP A 132 -8.59 -0.21 -18.24
N SER A 133 -7.76 0.46 -17.44
CA SER A 133 -7.77 0.37 -15.97
C SER A 133 -9.00 1.08 -15.38
N PRO A 134 -9.44 0.70 -14.16
CA PRO A 134 -10.52 1.37 -13.43
C PRO A 134 -10.40 2.89 -13.43
N GLU A 135 -11.44 3.58 -13.91
CA GLU A 135 -11.44 5.02 -14.18
C GLU A 135 -12.72 5.73 -13.70
N ALA A 136 -13.83 5.00 -13.57
CA ALA A 136 -15.11 5.59 -13.19
C ALA A 136 -15.14 5.93 -11.70
N VAL A 137 -15.13 7.22 -11.38
CA VAL A 137 -15.16 7.73 -10.00
C VAL A 137 -16.50 7.43 -9.34
N VAL A 138 -16.46 6.72 -8.22
CA VAL A 138 -17.64 6.40 -7.40
C VAL A 138 -17.61 7.04 -6.02
N GLN A 139 -16.44 7.51 -5.58
CA GLN A 139 -16.27 8.24 -4.34
C GLN A 139 -15.02 9.09 -4.40
N VAL A 140 -15.05 10.27 -3.78
CA VAL A 140 -13.86 11.10 -3.54
C VAL A 140 -13.87 11.63 -2.12
N GLY A 141 -12.70 11.96 -1.62
CA GLY A 141 -12.60 12.57 -0.31
C GLY A 141 -11.20 13.02 0.03
N ARG A 142 -11.01 13.29 1.31
CA ARG A 142 -9.76 13.78 1.88
C ARG A 142 -9.30 12.89 3.01
N PHE A 143 -8.01 12.93 3.29
CA PHE A 143 -7.44 12.29 4.46
C PHE A 143 -6.43 13.22 5.14
N TRP A 144 -6.21 12.98 6.42
CA TRP A 144 -5.22 13.69 7.23
C TRP A 144 -4.75 12.79 8.37
N GLY A 145 -3.51 12.97 8.84
CA GLY A 145 -3.00 12.30 10.04
C GLY A 145 -1.64 12.84 10.49
N LYS A 146 -1.17 12.34 11.63
CA LYS A 146 0.20 12.58 12.10
C LYS A 146 1.11 11.48 11.58
N ILE A 147 2.24 11.85 11.01
CA ILE A 147 3.23 10.90 10.48
C ILE A 147 4.48 10.88 11.35
N ASP A 148 5.01 9.69 11.59
CA ASP A 148 6.29 9.45 12.25
C ASP A 148 7.16 8.56 11.36
N LEU A 149 8.29 9.12 10.93
CA LEU A 149 9.32 8.47 10.12
C LEU A 149 10.61 8.25 10.92
N SER A 150 10.60 8.50 12.23
CA SER A 150 11.75 8.31 13.13
C SER A 150 12.40 6.91 13.07
N PRO A 151 11.67 5.80 12.85
CA PRO A 151 12.30 4.49 12.70
C PRO A 151 13.37 4.44 11.59
N THR A 152 13.21 5.25 10.54
CA THR A 152 14.17 5.32 9.43
C THR A 152 15.54 5.84 9.86
N LEU A 153 15.59 6.69 10.90
CA LEU A 153 16.83 7.27 11.43
C LEU A 153 17.74 6.21 12.05
N VAL A 154 17.17 5.08 12.50
CA VAL A 154 17.91 3.93 13.06
C VAL A 154 17.93 2.74 12.10
N GLY A 155 17.66 2.96 10.82
CA GLY A 155 17.76 1.94 9.77
C GLY A 155 16.58 0.95 9.72
N ILE A 156 15.44 1.29 10.35
CA ILE A 156 14.19 0.56 10.23
C ILE A 156 13.36 1.27 9.15
N PRO A 157 13.24 0.72 7.91
CA PRO A 157 12.53 1.35 6.80
C PRO A 157 10.99 1.26 6.96
N LEU A 158 10.49 1.77 8.07
CA LEU A 158 9.07 1.87 8.41
C LEU A 158 8.72 3.32 8.77
N GLY A 159 7.51 3.71 8.43
CA GLY A 159 6.86 4.93 8.89
C GLY A 159 5.43 4.63 9.32
N VAL A 160 4.86 5.46 10.20
CA VAL A 160 3.51 5.22 10.72
C VAL A 160 2.65 6.48 10.67
N ILE A 161 1.35 6.30 10.45
CA ILE A 161 0.33 7.32 10.62
C ILE A 161 -0.52 6.99 11.84
N THR A 162 -0.69 7.97 12.71
CA THR A 162 -1.59 7.90 13.87
C THR A 162 -2.59 9.06 13.86
N GLY A 163 -3.74 8.84 14.51
CA GLY A 163 -4.82 9.84 14.55
C GLY A 163 -5.31 10.22 13.16
N GLY A 164 -5.28 9.27 12.21
CA GLY A 164 -5.71 9.51 10.86
C GLY A 164 -7.23 9.63 10.77
N THR A 165 -7.71 10.49 9.88
CA THR A 165 -9.13 10.61 9.53
C THR A 165 -9.28 10.63 8.02
N VAL A 166 -10.21 9.83 7.51
CA VAL A 166 -10.73 9.93 6.15
C VAL A 166 -12.08 10.63 6.20
N THR A 167 -12.29 11.61 5.33
CA THR A 167 -13.58 12.27 5.09
C THR A 167 -14.05 11.94 3.69
N VAL A 168 -15.31 11.54 3.55
CA VAL A 168 -15.96 11.30 2.26
C VAL A 168 -16.64 12.58 1.81
N ASP A 169 -16.13 13.22 0.77
CA ASP A 169 -16.72 14.47 0.25
C ASP A 169 -17.87 14.18 -0.72
N TYR A 170 -17.76 13.10 -1.51
CA TYR A 170 -18.80 12.62 -2.42
C TYR A 170 -18.77 11.11 -2.54
N SER A 171 -19.95 10.49 -2.68
CA SER A 171 -20.09 9.07 -3.02
C SER A 171 -21.39 8.83 -3.79
N VAL A 172 -21.37 7.89 -4.74
CA VAL A 172 -22.57 7.37 -5.40
C VAL A 172 -23.39 6.47 -4.46
N VAL A 173 -22.80 5.99 -3.37
CA VAL A 173 -23.49 5.18 -2.35
C VAL A 173 -24.28 6.12 -1.43
N PRO A 174 -25.63 5.99 -1.37
CA PRO A 174 -26.46 6.87 -0.55
C PRO A 174 -26.05 6.87 0.93
N GLY A 175 -25.98 8.08 1.52
CA GLY A 175 -25.70 8.26 2.94
C GLY A 175 -24.22 8.22 3.35
N LEU A 176 -23.29 8.03 2.39
CA LEU A 176 -21.86 7.99 2.70
C LEU A 176 -21.17 9.37 2.56
N ALA A 177 -21.73 10.29 1.78
CA ALA A 177 -21.20 11.66 1.70
C ALA A 177 -21.28 12.36 3.08
N GLY A 178 -20.18 12.99 3.49
CA GLY A 178 -19.99 13.58 4.82
C GLY A 178 -19.55 12.57 5.90
N ALA A 179 -19.41 11.28 5.58
CA ALA A 179 -18.90 10.30 6.54
C ALA A 179 -17.44 10.57 6.88
N GLU A 180 -17.10 10.35 8.15
CA GLU A 180 -15.73 10.37 8.64
C GLU A 180 -15.39 9.01 9.27
N ALA A 181 -14.19 8.52 9.00
CA ALA A 181 -13.69 7.28 9.58
C ALA A 181 -12.25 7.47 10.08
N PRO A 182 -11.93 7.01 11.30
CA PRO A 182 -10.56 7.00 11.77
C PRO A 182 -9.75 5.97 10.97
N PHE A 183 -8.44 6.18 10.87
CA PHE A 183 -7.53 5.17 10.36
C PHE A 183 -6.16 5.25 11.04
N THR A 184 -5.43 4.13 10.96
CA THR A 184 -3.98 4.10 11.15
C THR A 184 -3.33 3.63 9.87
N GLY A 185 -2.04 3.94 9.70
CA GLY A 185 -1.33 3.49 8.52
C GLY A 185 0.14 3.17 8.76
N THR A 186 0.68 2.32 7.90
CA THR A 186 2.07 1.89 7.93
C THR A 186 2.68 2.07 6.55
N PHE A 187 3.72 2.88 6.45
CA PHE A 187 4.58 2.95 5.27
C PHE A 187 5.70 1.93 5.41
N ARG A 188 5.80 1.03 4.44
CA ARG A 188 6.91 0.08 4.30
C ARG A 188 7.79 0.55 3.15
N MET A 189 8.95 1.09 3.48
CA MET A 189 9.92 1.56 2.49
C MET A 189 10.73 0.37 1.97
N PRO A 190 10.90 0.22 0.64
CA PRO A 190 11.63 -0.90 0.09
C PRO A 190 13.14 -0.73 0.28
N PHE A 191 13.84 -1.85 0.43
CA PHE A 191 15.30 -1.90 0.45
C PHE A 191 15.81 -3.07 -0.37
N GLY A 192 17.02 -2.93 -0.92
CA GLY A 192 17.77 -4.05 -1.51
C GLY A 192 18.63 -4.74 -0.45
N LYS A 193 19.22 -5.87 -0.80
CA LYS A 193 20.28 -6.51 -0.02
C LYS A 193 21.54 -6.64 -0.85
N ASP A 194 22.69 -6.42 -0.23
CA ASP A 194 23.98 -6.74 -0.86
C ASP A 194 24.33 -8.24 -0.68
N ALA A 195 25.54 -8.63 -1.12
CA ALA A 195 26.00 -10.01 -1.02
C ALA A 195 26.19 -10.49 0.43
N SER A 196 26.36 -9.57 1.39
CA SER A 196 26.48 -9.87 2.81
C SER A 196 25.11 -9.94 3.52
N GLY A 197 24.04 -9.54 2.82
CA GLY A 197 22.69 -9.45 3.36
C GLY A 197 22.37 -8.11 4.01
N GLU A 198 23.29 -7.13 3.95
CA GLU A 198 23.10 -5.79 4.48
C GLU A 198 22.07 -5.01 3.64
N LYS A 199 21.27 -4.17 4.30
CA LYS A 199 20.28 -3.31 3.64
C LYS A 199 21.00 -2.26 2.79
N ILE A 200 20.63 -2.17 1.52
CA ILE A 200 21.13 -1.17 0.58
C ILE A 200 19.97 -0.44 -0.10
N LYS A 201 20.27 0.71 -0.72
CA LYS A 201 19.29 1.42 -1.54
C LYS A 201 18.74 0.50 -2.64
N PRO A 202 17.41 0.39 -2.79
CA PRO A 202 16.82 -0.44 -3.83
C PRO A 202 17.15 0.10 -5.23
N ARG A 203 17.19 -0.78 -6.23
CA ARG A 203 17.50 -0.43 -7.63
C ARG A 203 16.45 -0.97 -8.58
N ARG A 204 16.25 -0.26 -9.69
CA ARG A 204 15.33 -0.65 -10.78
C ARG A 204 15.63 -2.07 -11.26
N GLY A 205 14.60 -2.90 -11.34
CA GLY A 205 14.69 -4.27 -11.86
C GLY A 205 15.52 -5.23 -11.00
N LYS A 206 15.87 -4.86 -9.77
CA LYS A 206 16.55 -5.74 -8.81
C LYS A 206 15.57 -6.21 -7.73
N ASP A 207 15.95 -7.29 -7.07
CA ASP A 207 15.25 -7.79 -5.90
C ASP A 207 15.23 -6.73 -4.81
N ALA A 208 14.08 -6.61 -4.17
CA ALA A 208 13.82 -5.66 -3.10
C ALA A 208 12.88 -6.31 -2.10
N PHE A 209 12.91 -5.79 -0.88
CA PHE A 209 12.17 -6.31 0.25
C PHE A 209 11.52 -5.17 1.02
N TYR A 210 10.38 -5.46 1.63
CA TYR A 210 9.82 -4.67 2.73
C TYR A 210 10.18 -5.34 4.07
N LEU A 211 9.99 -4.62 5.17
CA LEU A 211 9.96 -5.23 6.50
C LEU A 211 8.52 -5.44 6.94
N ASP A 212 8.22 -6.61 7.50
CA ASP A 212 6.99 -6.85 8.24
C ASP A 212 7.06 -6.25 9.67
N ASP A 213 5.99 -6.41 10.43
CA ASP A 213 5.88 -5.86 11.80
C ASP A 213 6.81 -6.57 12.81
N ASN A 214 7.34 -7.74 12.46
CA ASN A 214 8.35 -8.46 13.23
C ASN A 214 9.78 -8.18 12.72
N HIS A 215 9.94 -7.13 11.90
CA HIS A 215 11.18 -6.75 11.22
C HIS A 215 11.77 -7.85 10.34
N GLN A 216 10.94 -8.78 9.87
CA GLN A 216 11.36 -9.80 8.91
C GLN A 216 11.21 -9.29 7.48
N PRO A 217 12.23 -9.52 6.63
CA PRO A 217 12.18 -9.13 5.24
C PRO A 217 11.21 -10.02 4.45
N PHE A 218 10.33 -9.40 3.65
CA PHE A 218 9.50 -10.10 2.67
C PHE A 218 9.62 -9.43 1.29
N PRO A 219 9.54 -10.20 0.19
CA PRO A 219 9.85 -9.69 -1.15
C PRO A 219 8.83 -8.67 -1.63
N VAL A 220 9.30 -7.64 -2.35
CA VAL A 220 8.46 -6.74 -3.14
C VAL A 220 7.96 -7.48 -4.37
N GLY A 221 6.63 -7.56 -4.51
CA GLY A 221 5.94 -8.18 -5.63
C GLY A 221 6.19 -7.49 -6.97
N LYS A 222 5.73 -8.11 -8.05
CA LYS A 222 5.84 -7.52 -9.40
C LYS A 222 4.90 -6.33 -9.57
N ASP A 223 3.69 -6.44 -9.02
CA ASP A 223 2.63 -5.41 -9.12
C ASP A 223 2.82 -4.28 -8.10
N GLU A 224 3.84 -4.39 -7.26
CA GLU A 224 4.24 -3.40 -6.24
C GLU A 224 5.42 -2.55 -6.76
N ARG A 225 5.51 -2.37 -8.07
CA ARG A 225 6.61 -1.66 -8.74
C ARG A 225 6.08 -0.65 -9.75
N ALA A 226 6.63 0.55 -9.72
CA ALA A 226 6.39 1.59 -10.71
C ALA A 226 7.55 1.63 -11.71
N LEU A 227 7.30 1.27 -12.97
CA LEU A 227 8.32 1.20 -14.04
C LEU A 227 9.57 0.37 -13.66
N GLY A 228 9.38 -0.65 -12.80
CA GLY A 228 10.43 -1.54 -12.31
C GLY A 228 11.15 -1.06 -11.04
N TYR A 229 10.87 0.15 -10.55
CA TYR A 229 11.30 0.59 -9.23
C TYR A 229 10.36 0.02 -8.16
N PRO A 230 10.87 -0.58 -7.06
CA PRO A 230 10.02 -0.94 -5.94
C PRO A 230 9.45 0.33 -5.31
N THR A 231 8.15 0.34 -5.06
CA THR A 231 7.42 1.50 -4.52
C THR A 231 7.40 1.45 -2.98
N VAL A 232 7.10 2.56 -2.32
CA VAL A 232 6.68 2.50 -0.91
C VAL A 232 5.30 1.85 -0.85
N ARG A 233 5.12 0.88 0.05
CA ARG A 233 3.82 0.25 0.31
C ARG A 233 3.18 0.91 1.51
N PHE A 234 2.01 1.52 1.31
CA PHE A 234 1.23 2.15 2.35
C PHE A 234 0.02 1.30 2.69
N GLU A 235 -0.03 0.82 3.93
CA GLU A 235 -1.06 -0.04 4.45
C GLU A 235 -2.00 0.76 5.35
N VAL A 236 -3.31 0.71 5.10
CA VAL A 236 -4.32 1.48 5.85
C VAL A 236 -5.24 0.53 6.59
N ASN A 237 -5.51 0.83 7.86
CA ASN A 237 -6.43 0.13 8.73
C ASN A 237 -7.51 1.09 9.24
N PHE A 238 -8.78 0.73 9.03
CA PHE A 238 -9.96 1.46 9.53
C PHE A 238 -10.48 0.85 10.83
#